data_AF-A0A819YAH6-F1
#
_entry.id   AF-A0A819YAH6-F1
#
_cell.length_a   1.000
_cell.length_b   1.000
_cell.length_c   1.000
_cell.angle_alpha   90.00
_cell.angle_beta   90.00
_cell.angle_gamma   90.00
#
_symmetry.space_group_name_H-M   'P 1'
#
loop_
_entity.id
_entity.type
_entity.pdbx_description
1 polymer ?
#
loop_
_entity_poly.entity_id
_entity_poly.type
_entity_poly.pdbx_seq_one_letter_code
_entity_poly.pdbx_strand_id
1 'polypeptide(L)'
;MIPIFTHDILYDIHPLEFEAGVKNEFKVIAKRPDGKPVKMKDVIFTVTIMMGDEYGKKHDDNVFEIKDFYTRDRNDIGFFNLDIPKNCIGVLMATTPNK
;
A
#
# COMPACT_ATOMS: atom_id res chain seq x y z
N MET A 1 -0.07 8.71 7.81
CA MET A 1 0.71 9.03 6.60
C MET A 1 2.11 8.48 6.80
N ILE A 2 2.53 7.50 6.00
CA ILE A 2 3.87 6.90 6.09
C ILE A 2 4.64 7.32 4.83
N PRO A 3 5.57 8.28 4.90
CA PRO A 3 6.36 8.67 3.74
C PRO A 3 7.43 7.62 3.47
N ILE A 4 7.49 7.10 2.23
CA ILE A 4 8.56 6.21 1.79
C ILE A 4 9.41 6.96 0.77
N PHE A 5 10.69 7.15 1.08
CA PHE A 5 11.63 7.94 0.30
C PHE A 5 12.37 7.06 -0.72
N THR A 6 12.06 7.23 -1.99
CA THR A 6 13.09 7.12 -3.04
C THR A 6 13.50 8.56 -3.36
N HIS A 7 14.78 8.87 -3.56
CA HIS A 7 15.28 10.27 -3.58
C HIS A 7 14.49 11.23 -4.50
N ASP A 8 13.78 10.72 -5.51
CA ASP A 8 13.06 11.53 -6.50
C ASP A 8 11.52 11.44 -6.42
N ILE A 9 10.96 10.41 -5.78
CA ILE A 9 9.52 10.12 -5.79
C ILE A 9 9.07 9.66 -4.39
N LEU A 10 8.01 10.30 -3.91
CA LEU A 10 7.23 9.93 -2.75
C LEU A 10 5.96 9.22 -3.21
N TYR A 11 5.64 8.10 -2.57
CA TYR A 11 4.39 7.38 -2.77
C TYR A 11 3.50 7.57 -1.54
N ASP A 12 2.35 8.22 -1.73
CA ASP A 12 1.30 8.26 -0.72
C ASP A 12 0.32 7.11 -0.96
N ILE A 13 0.09 6.28 0.05
CA ILE A 13 -0.84 5.15 -0.03
C ILE A 13 -2.02 5.39 0.89
N HIS A 14 -3.23 5.24 0.35
CA HIS A 14 -4.47 5.43 1.08
C HIS A 14 -5.45 4.30 0.76
N PRO A 15 -6.02 3.61 1.75
CA PRO A 15 -7.25 2.86 1.51
C PRO A 15 -8.35 3.84 1.12
N LEU A 16 -9.19 3.50 0.13
CA LEU A 16 -10.39 4.29 -0.15
C LEU A 16 -11.41 4.11 0.98
N GLU A 17 -11.61 2.85 1.37
CA GLU A 17 -12.30 2.42 2.58
C GLU A 17 -11.44 1.32 3.21
N PHE A 18 -11.35 1.29 4.54
CA PHE A 18 -10.60 0.27 5.27
C PHE A 18 -11.54 -0.52 6.18
N GLU A 19 -11.77 -1.78 5.83
CA GLU A 19 -12.57 -2.70 6.63
C GLU A 19 -11.91 -4.09 6.66
N ALA A 20 -11.82 -4.67 7.85
CA ALA A 20 -11.29 -6.02 8.04
C ALA A 20 -12.33 -7.07 7.61
N GLY A 21 -11.87 -8.12 6.93
CA GLY A 21 -12.72 -9.20 6.42
C GLY A 21 -13.25 -9.03 5.01
N VAL A 22 -12.87 -7.95 4.32
CA VAL A 22 -13.30 -7.65 2.95
C VAL A 22 -12.10 -7.30 2.07
N LYS A 23 -12.37 -7.25 0.76
CA LYS A 23 -11.40 -6.82 -0.24
C LYS A 23 -11.36 -5.30 -0.29
N ASN A 24 -10.20 -4.72 0.04
CA ASN A 24 -10.03 -3.28 0.12
C ASN A 24 -9.30 -2.75 -1.12
N GLU A 25 -9.79 -1.64 -1.66
CA GLU A 25 -9.14 -0.90 -2.75
C GLU A 25 -8.20 0.16 -2.16
N PHE A 26 -6.93 0.11 -2.57
CA PHE A 26 -5.92 1.08 -2.18
C PHE A 26 -5.56 1.97 -3.36
N LYS A 27 -5.45 3.26 -3.08
CA LYS A 27 -4.97 4.29 -4.00
C LYS A 27 -3.53 4.66 -3.65
N VAL A 28 -2.66 4.62 -4.64
CA VAL A 28 -1.26 5.03 -4.58
C VAL A 28 -1.10 6.29 -5.41
N ILE A 29 -0.51 7.35 -4.84
CA ILE A 29 -0.22 8.60 -5.53
C ILE A 29 1.28 8.79 -5.58
N ALA A 30 1.83 8.87 -6.79
CA ALA A 30 3.24 9.20 -7.02
C ALA A 30 3.41 10.71 -7.18
N LYS A 31 4.20 11.32 -6.29
CA LYS A 31 4.52 12.74 -6.33
C LYS A 31 6.00 12.97 -6.09
N ARG A 32 6.53 14.07 -6.61
CA ARG A 32 7.87 14.54 -6.23
C ARG A 32 7.85 15.11 -4.80
N PRO A 33 9.03 15.32 -4.18
CA PRO A 33 9.11 16.00 -2.88
C PRO A 33 8.46 17.39 -2.85
N ASP A 34 8.39 18.08 -4.00
CA ASP A 34 7.69 19.38 -4.14
C ASP A 34 6.16 19.26 -4.28
N GLY A 35 5.60 18.04 -4.18
CA GLY A 35 4.18 17.76 -4.27
C GLY A 35 3.62 17.68 -5.70
N LYS A 36 4.43 17.93 -6.73
CA LYS A 36 3.93 17.80 -8.11
C LYS A 36 3.72 16.33 -8.49
N PRO A 37 2.61 15.99 -9.17
CA PRO A 37 2.38 14.64 -9.69
C PRO A 37 3.53 14.18 -10.59
N VAL A 38 3.90 12.90 -10.49
CA VAL A 38 4.90 12.28 -11.36
C VAL A 38 4.40 10.90 -11.78
N LYS A 39 4.76 10.48 -13.00
CA LYS A 39 4.44 9.14 -13.48
C LYS A 39 4.96 8.08 -12.49
N MET A 40 4.13 7.10 -12.14
CA MET A 40 4.55 5.95 -11.35
C MET A 40 5.72 5.22 -12.04
N LYS A 41 6.77 4.94 -11.26
CA LYS A 41 7.85 4.04 -11.67
C LYS A 41 7.50 2.60 -11.30
N ASP A 42 8.17 1.64 -11.91
CA ASP A 42 8.09 0.25 -11.48
C ASP A 42 8.62 0.14 -10.04
N VAL A 43 7.71 -0.13 -9.12
CA VAL A 43 7.97 -0.23 -7.68
C VAL A 43 7.18 -1.40 -7.13
N ILE A 44 7.80 -2.15 -6.23
CA ILE A 44 7.15 -3.24 -5.52
C ILE A 44 6.68 -2.69 -4.18
N PHE A 45 5.38 -2.79 -3.91
CA PHE A 45 4.84 -2.48 -2.59
C PHE A 45 4.72 -3.76 -1.78
N THR A 46 5.43 -3.84 -0.66
CA THR A 46 5.31 -4.94 0.30
C THR A 46 4.33 -4.53 1.37
N VAL A 47 3.24 -5.29 1.51
CA VAL A 47 2.22 -5.09 2.53
C VAL A 47 2.32 -6.24 3.53
N THR A 48 2.63 -5.91 4.77
CA THR A 48 2.64 -6.85 5.90
C THR A 48 1.38 -6.65 6.71
N ILE A 49 0.51 -7.66 6.72
CA ILE A 49 -0.69 -7.70 7.54
C ILE A 49 -0.36 -8.46 8.82
N MET A 50 -0.52 -7.79 9.96
CA MET A 50 -0.35 -8.39 11.28
C MET A 50 -1.69 -8.97 11.74
N MET A 51 -1.70 -10.28 12.00
CA MET A 51 -2.88 -11.00 12.49
C MET A 51 -2.80 -11.18 13.99
N GLY A 52 -3.93 -10.99 14.68
CA GLY A 52 -4.01 -11.14 16.12
C GLY A 52 -5.37 -11.64 16.60
N ASP A 53 -5.45 -11.95 17.89
CA ASP A 53 -6.70 -12.31 18.54
C ASP A 53 -7.54 -11.08 18.93
N GLU A 54 -8.71 -11.30 19.52
CA GLU A 54 -9.63 -10.26 19.97
C GLU A 54 -9.04 -9.36 21.08
N TYR A 55 -7.93 -9.76 21.69
CA TYR A 55 -7.19 -8.99 22.70
C TYR A 55 -5.98 -8.25 22.11
N GLY A 56 -5.79 -8.28 20.79
CA GLY A 56 -4.69 -7.63 20.09
C GLY A 56 -3.35 -8.36 20.21
N LYS A 57 -3.33 -9.61 20.68
CA LYS A 57 -2.11 -10.40 20.76
C LYS A 57 -1.74 -10.91 19.37
N LYS A 58 -0.57 -10.51 18.88
CA LYS A 58 -0.04 -10.96 17.59
C LYS A 58 0.20 -12.46 17.59
N HIS A 59 -0.24 -13.12 16.51
CA HIS A 59 0.00 -14.54 16.27
C HIS A 59 0.85 -14.79 15.03
N ASP A 60 0.68 -13.99 13.97
CA ASP A 60 1.27 -14.28 12.66
C ASP A 60 1.31 -13.01 11.78
N ASP A 61 2.11 -13.06 10.71
CA ASP A 61 2.25 -12.01 9.69
C ASP A 61 2.02 -12.59 8.28
N ASN A 62 1.11 -11.99 7.52
CA ASN A 62 0.97 -12.26 6.10
C ASN A 62 1.66 -11.17 5.29
N VAL A 63 2.59 -11.56 4.41
CA VAL A 63 3.32 -10.63 3.54
C VAL A 63 2.82 -10.77 2.10
N PHE A 64 2.41 -9.64 1.50
CA PHE A 64 1.96 -9.56 0.12
C PHE A 64 2.86 -8.62 -0.67
N GLU A 65 3.25 -9.03 -1.87
CA GLU A 65 3.96 -8.17 -2.81
C GLU A 65 3.00 -7.70 -3.91
N ILE A 66 2.83 -6.39 -4.03
CA ILE A 66 2.01 -5.77 -5.06
C ILE A 66 2.96 -5.19 -6.11
N LYS A 67 2.90 -5.77 -7.31
CA LYS A 67 3.71 -5.38 -8.47
C LYS A 67 2.85 -4.78 -9.59
N ASP A 68 1.60 -5.21 -9.66
CA ASP A 68 0.65 -4.78 -10.68
C ASP A 68 -0.32 -3.75 -10.13
N PHE A 69 -0.42 -2.62 -10.84
CA PHE A 69 -1.33 -1.51 -10.53
C PHE A 69 -2.19 -1.23 -11.75
N TYR A 70 -3.47 -0.95 -11.53
CA TYR A 70 -4.35 -0.42 -12.57
C TYR A 70 -4.52 1.09 -12.39
N THR A 71 -4.76 1.81 -13.49
CA THR A 71 -4.91 3.27 -13.52
C THR A 71 -6.29 3.67 -14.02
N ARG A 72 -6.78 4.85 -13.61
CA ARG A 72 -8.06 5.45 -14.07
C ARG A 72 -7.75 6.81 -14.72
N ASP A 73 -7.26 6.78 -15.96
CA ASP A 73 -6.91 7.96 -16.79
C ASP A 73 -5.73 8.82 -16.30
N ARG A 74 -5.11 8.45 -15.19
CA ARG A 74 -3.97 9.16 -14.58
C ARG A 74 -2.78 8.22 -14.37
N ASN A 75 -1.62 8.62 -14.89
CA ASN A 75 -0.40 7.82 -14.81
C ASN A 75 0.41 8.07 -13.53
N ASP A 76 -0.01 9.05 -12.72
CA ASP A 76 0.54 9.36 -11.40
C ASP A 76 -0.25 8.70 -10.26
N ILE A 77 -1.36 8.03 -10.58
CA ILE A 77 -2.22 7.34 -9.61
C ILE A 77 -2.38 5.88 -10.02
N GLY A 78 -2.00 4.98 -9.11
CA GLY A 78 -2.21 3.54 -9.25
C GLY A 78 -3.19 3.04 -8.22
N PHE A 79 -3.86 1.95 -8.54
CA PHE A 79 -4.76 1.26 -7.64
C PHE A 79 -4.42 -0.22 -7.56
N PHE A 80 -4.61 -0.81 -6.40
CA PHE A 80 -4.53 -2.25 -6.19
C PHE A 80 -5.60 -2.69 -5.20
N ASN A 81 -5.93 -3.98 -5.24
CA ASN A 81 -6.88 -4.56 -4.30
C ASN A 81 -6.17 -5.59 -3.42
N LEU A 82 -6.50 -5.61 -2.14
CA LEU A 82 -5.95 -6.58 -1.20
C LEU A 82 -7.05 -7.08 -0.25
N ASP A 83 -7.14 -8.39 -0.09
CA ASP A 83 -8.04 -9.03 0.87
C ASP A 83 -7.46 -8.85 2.28
N ILE A 84 -8.18 -8.13 3.14
CA ILE A 84 -7.78 -7.88 4.53
C ILE A 84 -8.49 -8.91 5.41
N PRO A 85 -7.78 -9.79 6.15
CA PRO A 85 -8.39 -10.75 7.05
C PRO A 85 -9.21 -10.10 8.17
N LYS A 86 -10.26 -10.78 8.67
CA LYS A 86 -11.10 -10.29 9.79
C LYS A 86 -10.33 -10.06 11.09
N ASN A 87 -9.29 -10.85 11.31
CA ASN A 87 -8.42 -10.81 12.47
C ASN A 87 -7.18 -9.92 12.27
N CYS A 88 -7.23 -9.00 11.29
CA CYS A 88 -6.19 -8.01 11.07
C CYS A 88 -6.16 -7.00 12.21
N ILE A 89 -5.03 -6.90 12.91
CA ILE A 89 -4.81 -5.92 13.99
C ILE A 89 -3.90 -4.77 13.55
N GLY A 90 -3.28 -4.87 12.37
CA GLY A 90 -2.53 -3.77 11.78
C GLY A 90 -1.95 -4.10 10.41
N VAL A 91 -1.59 -3.04 9.68
CA VAL A 91 -0.99 -3.12 8.34
C VAL A 91 0.25 -2.25 8.30
N LEU A 92 1.35 -2.82 7.84
CA LEU A 92 2.60 -2.12 7.57
C LEU A 92 2.86 -2.17 6.06
N MET A 93 3.32 -1.05 5.50
CA MET A 93 3.60 -0.94 4.07
C MET A 93 5.02 -0.42 3.86
N ALA A 94 5.74 -1.06 2.95
CA ALA A 94 7.07 -0.67 2.50
C ALA A 94 7.11 -0.64 0.97
N THR A 95 8.04 0.13 0.40
CA THR A 95 8.31 0.11 -1.05
C THR A 95 9.73 -0.33 -1.29
N THR A 96 9.91 -1.12 -2.34
CA THR A 96 11.21 -1.52 -2.84
C THR A 96 11.31 -1.13 -4.31
N PRO A 97 12.37 -0.44 -4.76
CA PRO A 97 12.59 -0.17 -6.17
C PRO A 97 12.64 -1.49 -6.96
N ASN A 98 11.92 -1.57 -8.08
CA ASN A 98 12.09 -2.68 -9.00
C ASN A 98 13.40 -2.42 -9.79
N LYS A 99 14.34 -3.39 -9.77
CA LYS A 99 15.66 -3.24 -10.40
C LYS A 99 15.58 -3.29 -11.93
#